data_AF-A0A2V7G450-F1
#
_entry.id   AF-A0A2V7G450-F1
#
_cell.length_a   1.000
_cell.length_b   1.000
_cell.length_c   1.000
_cell.angle_alpha   90.00
_cell.angle_beta   90.00
_cell.angle_gamma   90.00
#
_symmetry.space_group_name_H-M   'P 1'
#
loop_
_entity.id
_entity.type
_entity.pdbx_description
1 polymer ?
#
loop_
_entity_poly.entity_id
_entity_poly.type
_entity_poly.pdbx_seq_one_letter_code
_entity_poly.pdbx_strand_id
1 'polypeptide(L)'
;MGNWHRNLFAGADHTPDVPTDARLVVVEEDGGPALPGHVSVRWMEAVGLDRSVQRRGLAVMAPATADRLVGTPGIRVLKPIGPRLRGTR
;
A
#
# COMPACT_ATOMS: atom_id res chain seq x y z
N MET A 1 -7.88 21.47 21.36
CA MET A 1 -8.94 20.49 21.01
C MET A 1 -8.40 19.62 19.89
N GLY A 2 -8.38 18.31 20.12
CA GLY A 2 -7.41 17.38 19.53
C GLY A 2 -7.65 17.05 18.07
N ASN A 3 -6.84 17.63 17.18
CA ASN A 3 -6.65 17.15 15.83
C ASN A 3 -5.75 15.90 15.87
N TRP A 4 -6.22 14.82 16.47
CA TRP A 4 -5.51 13.53 16.47
C TRP A 4 -5.71 12.81 15.12
N HIS A 5 -5.39 13.49 14.03
CA HIS A 5 -5.19 12.84 12.74
C HIS A 5 -3.73 12.36 12.72
N ARG A 6 -3.47 11.19 13.32
CA ARG A 6 -2.17 10.50 13.17
C ARG A 6 -2.09 9.83 11.80
N ASN A 7 -2.15 10.63 10.74
CA ASN A 7 -1.77 10.15 9.42
C ASN A 7 -0.25 9.98 9.45
N LEU A 8 0.22 8.74 9.35
CA LEU A 8 1.66 8.45 9.31
C LEU A 8 2.25 8.77 7.94
N PHE A 9 1.41 8.81 6.91
CA PHE A 9 1.77 9.08 5.54
C PHE A 9 0.80 10.09 4.90
N ALA A 10 1.32 10.96 4.03
CA ALA A 10 0.58 11.89 3.19
C ALA A 10 0.69 11.47 1.72
N GLY A 11 -0.29 11.84 0.89
CA GLY A 11 -0.34 11.48 -0.54
C GLY A 11 -1.41 10.45 -0.92
N ALA A 12 -2.24 10.01 0.04
CA ALA A 12 -3.46 9.27 -0.26
C ALA A 12 -4.58 9.66 0.71
N ASP A 13 -5.60 10.37 0.20
CA ASP A 13 -6.81 10.67 0.98
C ASP A 13 -7.61 9.39 1.28
N HIS A 14 -7.53 8.43 0.37
CA HIS A 14 -8.18 7.12 0.47
C HIS A 14 -7.25 5.99 0.03
N THR A 15 -7.36 4.85 0.72
CA THR A 15 -6.70 3.60 0.31
C THR A 15 -7.28 3.12 -1.03
N PRO A 16 -6.45 2.58 -1.94
CA PRO A 16 -6.92 2.13 -3.27
C PRO A 16 -7.96 1.03 -3.12
N ASP A 17 -8.93 0.99 -4.03
CA ASP A 17 -9.89 -0.11 -4.07
C ASP A 17 -9.17 -1.42 -4.42
N VAL A 18 -9.44 -2.48 -3.64
CA VAL A 18 -8.78 -3.77 -3.80
C VAL A 18 -9.88 -4.82 -4.02
N PRO A 19 -10.11 -5.23 -5.29
CA PRO A 19 -11.02 -6.32 -5.60
C PRO A 19 -10.67 -7.61 -4.86
N THR A 20 -11.66 -8.44 -4.55
CA THR A 20 -11.44 -9.71 -3.81
C THR A 20 -10.57 -10.72 -4.58
N ASP A 21 -10.50 -10.58 -5.90
CA ASP A 21 -9.66 -11.35 -6.80
C ASP A 21 -8.29 -10.68 -7.08
N ALA A 22 -7.97 -9.57 -6.42
CA ALA A 22 -6.69 -8.88 -6.51
C ALA A 22 -5.81 -9.08 -5.26
N ARG A 23 -4.60 -8.51 -5.29
CA ARG A 23 -3.72 -8.36 -4.13
C ARG A 23 -3.39 -6.89 -3.92
N LEU A 24 -3.37 -6.48 -2.66
CA LEU A 24 -2.74 -5.24 -2.26
C LEU A 24 -1.26 -5.51 -2.00
N VAL A 25 -0.40 -4.76 -2.66
CA VAL A 25 1.05 -4.82 -2.47
C VAL A 25 1.49 -3.54 -1.79
N VAL A 26 2.08 -3.67 -0.60
CA VAL A 26 2.71 -2.57 0.14
C VAL A 26 4.20 -2.63 -0.14
N VAL A 27 4.78 -1.49 -0.50
CA VAL A 27 6.16 -1.39 -0.98
C VAL A 27 6.85 -0.30 -0.18
N GLU A 28 7.94 -0.63 0.50
CA GLU A 28 8.82 0.37 1.09
C GLU A 28 9.83 0.84 0.01
N GLU A 29 10.52 1.95 0.24
CA GLU A 29 11.39 2.59 -0.76
C GLU A 29 12.42 1.66 -1.42
N ASP A 30 13.00 0.73 -0.67
CA ASP A 30 13.98 -0.26 -1.13
C ASP A 30 13.37 -1.41 -1.94
N GLY A 31 12.06 -1.66 -1.79
CA GLY A 31 11.33 -2.70 -2.53
C GLY A 31 10.90 -2.29 -3.94
N GLY A 32 10.97 -1.00 -4.28
CA GLY A 32 10.53 -0.44 -5.57
C GLY A 32 11.13 -1.14 -6.82
N PRO A 33 12.45 -1.40 -6.88
CA PRO A 33 13.09 -2.03 -8.03
C PRO A 33 12.62 -3.46 -8.35
N ALA A 34 12.03 -4.17 -7.38
CA ALA A 34 11.52 -5.53 -7.60
C ALA A 34 10.13 -5.55 -8.26
N LEU A 35 9.48 -4.39 -8.41
CA LEU A 35 8.17 -4.31 -9.05
C LEU A 35 8.30 -4.37 -10.58
N PRO A 36 7.33 -5.01 -11.27
CA PRO A 36 7.26 -4.91 -12.72
C PRO A 36 7.05 -3.45 -13.16
N GLY A 37 7.80 -2.99 -14.17
CA GLY A 37 7.80 -1.57 -14.58
C GLY A 37 6.46 -1.02 -15.12
N HIS A 38 5.48 -1.88 -15.40
CA HIS A 38 4.13 -1.47 -15.84
C HIS A 38 3.15 -1.31 -14.67
N VAL A 39 3.55 -1.62 -13.44
CA VAL A 39 2.69 -1.49 -12.26
C VAL A 39 2.64 -0.04 -11.83
N SER A 40 1.44 0.53 -11.76
CA SER A 40 1.23 1.83 -11.14
C SER A 40 1.31 1.72 -9.62
N VAL A 41 2.29 2.41 -9.04
CA VAL A 41 2.48 2.50 -7.59
C VAL A 41 2.07 3.88 -7.11
N ARG A 42 1.17 3.94 -6.14
CA ARG A 42 0.86 5.18 -5.42
C ARG A 42 1.83 5.33 -4.26
N TRP A 43 2.82 6.19 -4.40
CA TRP A 43 3.74 6.55 -3.32
C TRP A 43 3.11 7.56 -2.36
N MET A 44 3.43 7.39 -1.08
CA MET A 44 3.02 8.25 0.02
C MET A 44 4.25 8.59 0.86
N GLU A 45 4.34 9.85 1.26
CA GLU A 45 5.46 10.40 2.02
C GLU A 45 5.18 10.30 3.52
N ALA A 46 6.17 9.90 4.31
CA ALA A 46 6.01 9.85 5.76
C ALA A 46 5.97 11.26 6.36
N VAL A 47 4.93 11.51 7.17
CA VAL A 47 4.73 12.80 7.86
C VAL A 47 4.70 12.67 9.38
N GLY A 48 4.82 11.43 9.90
CA GLY A 48 4.98 11.18 11.33
C GLY A 48 6.33 11.69 11.88
N LEU A 49 6.43 11.79 13.21
CA LEU A 49 7.63 12.33 13.89
C LEU A 49 8.87 11.41 13.77
N ASP A 50 8.66 10.08 13.82
CA ASP A 50 9.72 9.08 13.85
C ASP A 50 10.40 8.86 12.48
N ARG A 51 9.67 9.06 11.36
CA ARG A 51 10.13 8.93 9.95
C ARG A 51 11.09 7.77 9.63
N SER A 52 11.04 6.66 10.38
CA SER A 52 11.89 5.49 10.16
C SER A 52 11.66 4.83 8.79
N VAL A 53 10.49 5.04 8.20
CA VAL A 53 10.19 4.75 6.79
C VAL A 53 9.94 6.09 6.11
N GLN A 54 10.72 6.44 5.08
CA GLN A 54 10.57 7.72 4.38
C GLN A 54 9.36 7.72 3.43
N ARG A 55 9.18 6.63 2.68
CA ARG A 55 8.13 6.51 1.68
C ARG A 55 7.52 5.13 1.66
N ARG A 56 6.22 5.08 1.36
CA ARG A 56 5.47 3.84 1.20
C ARG A 56 4.60 3.87 -0.06
N GLY A 57 4.78 2.87 -0.90
CA GLY A 57 3.99 2.60 -2.08
C GLY A 57 2.84 1.65 -1.81
N LEU A 58 1.71 1.88 -2.48
CA LEU A 58 0.60 0.94 -2.61
C LEU A 58 0.38 0.63 -4.09
N ALA A 59 0.27 -0.66 -4.41
CA ALA A 59 -0.12 -1.14 -5.72
C ALA A 59 -1.21 -2.20 -5.60
N VAL A 60 -2.06 -2.29 -6.61
CA VAL A 60 -3.08 -3.34 -6.74
C VAL A 60 -2.80 -4.11 -8.01
N MET A 61 -2.69 -5.43 -7.92
CA MET A 61 -2.35 -6.26 -9.07
C MET A 61 -2.96 -7.66 -8.97
N ALA A 62 -2.90 -8.39 -10.08
CA ALA A 62 -3.38 -9.76 -10.17
C ALA A 62 -2.59 -10.71 -9.23
N PRO A 63 -3.22 -11.75 -8.66
CA PRO A 63 -2.57 -12.69 -7.75
C PRO A 63 -1.32 -13.32 -8.35
N ALA A 64 -1.37 -13.76 -9.62
CA ALA A 64 -0.23 -14.40 -10.28
C ALA A 64 1.03 -13.51 -10.35
N THR A 65 0.86 -12.18 -10.42
CA THR A 65 1.97 -11.22 -10.41
C THR A 65 2.43 -10.94 -8.98
N ALA A 66 1.49 -10.71 -8.07
CA ALA A 66 1.79 -10.38 -6.68
C ALA A 66 2.45 -11.55 -5.93
N ASP A 67 2.00 -12.78 -6.15
CA ASP A 67 2.49 -13.96 -5.43
C ASP A 67 3.97 -14.23 -5.72
N ARG A 68 4.50 -13.74 -6.86
CA ARG A 68 5.94 -13.79 -7.19
C ARG A 68 6.80 -12.85 -6.34
N LEU A 69 6.19 -11.88 -5.66
CA LEU A 69 6.87 -10.89 -4.81
C LEU A 69 6.87 -11.30 -3.33
N VAL A 70 6.26 -12.44 -2.98
CA VAL A 70 6.23 -12.93 -1.61
C VAL A 70 7.65 -13.27 -1.15
N GLY A 71 8.05 -12.71 -0.01
CA GLY A 71 9.38 -12.88 0.56
C GLY A 71 10.42 -11.87 0.06
N THR A 72 10.07 -10.99 -0.90
CA THR A 72 10.96 -9.90 -1.32
C THR A 72 11.12 -8.87 -0.20
N PRO A 73 12.36 -8.50 0.18
CA PRO A 73 12.60 -7.43 1.14
C PRO A 73 11.93 -6.12 0.72
N GLY A 74 11.36 -5.40 1.68
CA GLY A 74 10.63 -4.15 1.42
C GLY A 74 9.26 -4.35 0.75
N ILE A 75 8.80 -5.58 0.49
CA ILE A 75 7.48 -5.85 -0.10
C ILE A 75 6.61 -6.71 0.82
N ARG A 76 5.34 -6.33 0.94
CA ARG A 76 4.29 -7.16 1.58
C ARG A 76 3.12 -7.36 0.63
N VAL A 77 2.72 -8.62 0.46
CA VAL A 77 1.57 -9.02 -0.36
C VAL A 77 0.40 -9.36 0.56
N LEU A 78 -0.72 -8.68 0.39
CA LEU A 78 -1.90 -8.80 1.25
C LEU A 78 -3.10 -9.27 0.41
N LYS A 79 -3.73 -10.34 0.89
CA LYS A 79 -4.99 -10.85 0.33
C LYS A 79 -6.18 -10.17 1.02
N PRO A 80 -7.15 -9.63 0.27
CA PRO A 80 -8.40 -9.13 0.85
C PRO A 80 -9.17 -10.25 1.57
N ILE A 81 -9.68 -9.96 2.76
CA ILE A 81 -10.53 -10.88 3.53
C ILE A 81 -11.99 -10.84 3.03
N GLY A 82 -12.41 -9.71 2.44
CA GLY A 82 -13.73 -9.52 1.86
C GLY A 82 -13.82 -8.21 1.07
N PRO A 83 -14.99 -7.87 0.53
CA PRO A 83 -15.22 -6.61 -0.17
C PRO A 83 -14.94 -5.40 0.73
N ARG A 84 -14.62 -4.26 0.10
CA ARG A 84 -14.49 -2.98 0.81
C ARG A 84 -15.76 -2.70 1.61
N LEU A 85 -15.58 -2.50 2.92
CA LEU A 85 -16.65 -2.04 3.79
C LEU A 85 -17.11 -0.67 3.33
N ARG A 86 -18.40 -0.55 3.01
CA ARG A 86 -19.04 0.71 2.68
C ARG A 86 -19.68 1.23 3.96
N GLY A 87 -19.25 2.39 4.44
CA GLY A 87 -19.96 3.08 5.52
C GLY A 87 -21.29 3.59 4.99
N THR A 88 -22.40 3.31 5.68
CA THR A 88 -23.63 4.10 5.52
C THR A 88 -23.35 5.48 6.08
N ARG A 89 -23.40 6.50 5.23
CA ARG A 89 -23.38 7.90 5.65
C ARG A 89 -24.68 8.26 6.36
#